data_AF-A0A7Y2TXE0-F1
#
_entry.id   AF-A0A7Y2TXE0-F1
#
_cell.length_a   1.000
_cell.length_b   1.000
_cell.length_c   1.000
_cell.angle_alpha   90.00
_cell.angle_beta   90.00
_cell.angle_gamma   90.00
#
_symmetry.space_group_name_H-M   'P 1'
#
loop_
_entity.id
_entity.type
_entity.pdbx_description
1 polymer ?
#
loop_
_entity_poly.entity_id
_entity_poly.type
_entity_poly.pdbx_seq_one_letter_code
_entity_poly.pdbx_strand_id
1 'polypeptide(L)'
;ARKYDLPVIPIHIRARNSALFYLFDAIHPTLRDITLFHETLNKDRQPYRMTIGEPISASALPGNSQDAIALLRKATLSLGGRHAPTVSLLQNTRIPSWAR
;
A
#
# COMPACT_ATOMS: atom_id res chain seq x y z
N ALA A 1 15.07 13.99 5.62
CA ALA A 1 16.09 13.56 4.64
C ALA A 1 17.14 14.65 4.43
N ARG A 2 16.93 15.66 3.57
CA ARG A 2 17.98 16.63 3.19
C ARG A 2 18.67 17.38 4.34
N LYS A 3 17.90 17.86 5.32
CA LYS A 3 18.47 18.60 6.46
C LYS A 3 19.52 17.81 7.24
N TYR A 4 19.42 16.49 7.23
CA TYR A 4 20.27 15.59 8.00
C TYR A 4 21.00 14.56 7.11
N ASP A 5 21.00 14.79 5.80
CA ASP A 5 21.57 13.89 4.78
C ASP A 5 21.17 12.41 4.94
N LEU A 6 19.91 12.16 5.30
CA LEU A 6 19.43 10.79 5.56
C LEU A 6 18.85 10.15 4.30
N PRO A 7 19.18 8.88 4.02
CA PRO A 7 18.58 8.14 2.93
C PRO A 7 17.08 7.88 3.19
N VAL A 8 16.31 7.80 2.12
CA VAL A 8 14.87 7.50 2.15
C VAL A 8 14.64 6.10 1.58
N ILE A 9 14.02 5.22 2.35
CA ILE A 9 13.73 3.85 1.93
C ILE A 9 12.28 3.76 1.45
N PRO A 10 12.03 3.50 0.15
CA PRO A 10 10.68 3.31 -0.36
C PRO A 10 10.13 1.95 0.09
N ILE A 11 8.92 1.95 0.63
CA ILE A 11 8.22 0.74 1.07
C ILE A 11 6.87 0.68 0.36
N HIS A 12 6.67 -0.37 -0.44
CA HIS A 12 5.42 -0.61 -1.13
C HIS A 12 4.61 -1.70 -0.44
N ILE A 13 3.48 -1.30 0.14
CA ILE A 13 2.59 -2.20 0.87
C ILE A 13 1.41 -2.56 -0.03
N ARG A 14 1.29 -3.85 -0.36
CA ARG A 14 0.12 -4.42 -1.02
C ARG A 14 -0.78 -5.04 0.03
N ALA A 15 -1.88 -4.37 0.30
CA ALA A 15 -2.94 -4.87 1.17
C ALA A 15 -4.30 -4.74 0.47
N ARG A 16 -5.26 -5.58 0.85
CA ARG A 16 -6.66 -5.44 0.49
C ARG A 16 -7.45 -4.99 1.73
N ASN A 17 -8.42 -4.11 1.54
CA ASN A 17 -9.50 -3.95 2.52
C ASN A 17 -10.49 -5.11 2.39
N SER A 18 -11.28 -5.44 3.42
CA SER A 18 -12.25 -6.53 3.31
C SER A 18 -13.29 -6.24 2.21
N ALA A 19 -13.97 -7.28 1.73
CA ALA A 19 -15.12 -7.09 0.83
C ALA A 19 -16.23 -6.26 1.50
N LEU A 20 -16.28 -6.27 2.84
CA LEU A 20 -17.22 -5.51 3.66
C LEU A 20 -16.91 -4.01 3.63
N PHE A 21 -15.63 -3.61 3.62
CA PHE A 21 -15.22 -2.21 3.45
C PHE A 21 -15.79 -1.61 2.16
N TYR A 22 -15.67 -2.32 1.03
CA TYR A 22 -16.20 -1.86 -0.25
C TYR A 22 -17.73 -1.89 -0.30
N LEU A 23 -18.37 -2.85 0.38
CA LEU A 23 -19.83 -2.90 0.49
C LEU A 23 -20.38 -1.73 1.32
N PHE A 24 -19.70 -1.35 2.40
CA PHE A 24 -20.11 -0.23 3.25
C PHE A 24 -19.73 1.14 2.71
N ASP A 25 -18.64 1.24 1.97
CA ASP A 25 -18.30 2.43 1.17
C ASP A 25 -19.47 2.84 0.25
N ALA A 26 -20.17 1.86 -0.33
CA ALA A 26 -21.32 2.08 -1.19
C ALA A 26 -22.62 2.46 -0.44
N ILE A 27 -22.72 2.25 0.87
CA ILE A 27 -23.97 2.41 1.63
C ILE A 27 -24.01 3.74 2.39
N HIS A 28 -23.01 4.05 3.24
CA HIS A 28 -22.96 5.34 3.96
C HIS A 28 -21.61 5.55 4.68
N PRO A 29 -20.99 6.74 4.64
CA PRO A 29 -19.68 6.99 5.26
C PRO A 29 -19.62 6.68 6.77
N THR A 30 -20.71 6.86 7.53
CA THR A 30 -20.75 6.57 8.98
C THR A 30 -20.77 5.07 9.31
N LEU A 31 -21.27 4.22 8.41
CA LEU A 31 -21.28 2.76 8.58
C LEU A 31 -19.90 2.15 8.28
N ARG A 32 -19.10 2.83 7.44
CA ARG A 32 -17.68 2.49 7.19
C ARG A 32 -16.85 2.55 8.47
N ASP A 33 -17.08 3.55 9.33
CA ASP A 33 -16.25 3.77 10.53
C ASP A 33 -16.53 2.78 11.66
N ILE A 34 -17.79 2.37 11.86
CA ILE A 34 -18.17 1.39 12.90
C ILE A 34 -17.71 -0.03 12.52
N THR A 35 -17.66 -0.33 11.22
CA THR A 35 -17.29 -1.66 10.71
C THR A 35 -15.78 -1.84 10.60
N LEU A 36 -15.02 -0.75 10.53
CA LEU A 36 -13.55 -0.75 10.66
C LEU A 36 -13.08 -1.37 12.00
N PHE A 37 -13.79 -1.14 13.11
CA PHE A 37 -13.47 -1.73 14.43
C PHE A 37 -13.75 -3.23 14.53
N HIS A 38 -14.79 -3.71 13.84
CA HIS A 38 -15.06 -5.16 13.76
C HIS A 38 -14.10 -5.87 12.81
N GLU A 39 -13.62 -5.15 11.78
CA GLU A 39 -12.69 -5.69 10.80
C GLU A 39 -11.26 -5.78 11.34
N THR A 40 -10.79 -4.85 12.18
CA THR A 40 -9.49 -4.96 12.88
C THR A 40 -9.43 -6.16 13.81
N LEU A 41 -10.56 -6.57 14.40
CA LEU A 41 -10.65 -7.75 15.27
C LEU A 41 -10.71 -9.09 14.51
N ASN A 42 -11.13 -9.10 13.23
CA ASN A 42 -11.31 -10.32 12.44
C ASN A 42 -10.29 -10.47 11.28
N LYS A 43 -9.33 -9.54 11.15
CA LYS A 43 -8.32 -9.51 10.07
C LYS A 43 -7.04 -10.32 10.32
N ASP A 44 -7.02 -11.22 11.31
CA ASP A 44 -5.95 -12.21 11.55
C ASP A 44 -5.46 -12.87 10.23
N ARG A 45 -6.37 -13.14 9.28
CA ARG A 45 -6.10 -14.08 8.18
C ARG A 45 -5.74 -13.46 6.83
N GLN A 46 -5.68 -12.13 6.69
CA GLN A 46 -5.40 -11.49 5.39
C GLN A 46 -3.90 -11.22 5.18
N PRO A 47 -3.24 -11.86 4.20
CA PRO A 47 -1.83 -11.64 3.93
C PRO A 47 -1.61 -10.26 3.31
N TYR A 48 -0.86 -9.40 3.99
CA TYR A 48 -0.28 -8.20 3.41
C TYR A 48 1.12 -8.52 2.89
N ARG A 49 1.47 -7.95 1.72
CA ARG A 49 2.79 -8.13 1.12
C ARG A 49 3.50 -6.81 1.07
N MET A 50 4.67 -6.73 1.72
CA MET A 50 5.52 -5.56 1.73
C MET A 50 6.72 -5.81 0.82
N THR A 51 7.03 -4.86 -0.05
CA THR A 51 8.28 -4.83 -0.81
C THR A 51 9.10 -3.65 -0.32
N ILE A 52 10.32 -3.90 0.16
CA ILE A 52 11.26 -2.87 0.57
C ILE A 52 12.20 -2.62 -0.60
N GLY A 53 12.30 -1.36 -1.02
CA GLY A 53 13.17 -0.95 -2.12
C GLY A 53 14.55 -0.48 -1.65
N GLU A 54 15.38 -0.14 -2.62
CA GLU A 54 16.73 0.35 -2.38
C GLU A 54 16.72 1.76 -1.75
N PRO A 55 17.64 2.08 -0.82
CA PRO A 55 17.73 3.41 -0.23
C PRO A 55 18.03 4.49 -1.27
N ILE A 56 17.22 5.56 -1.26
CA ILE A 56 17.40 6.73 -2.11
C ILE A 56 18.17 7.79 -1.33
N SER A 57 19.36 8.15 -1.79
CA SER A 57 20.16 9.21 -1.17
C SER A 57 19.42 10.55 -1.16
N ALA A 58 19.60 11.35 -0.11
CA ALA A 58 19.01 12.68 -0.02
C ALA A 58 19.52 13.62 -1.13
N SER A 59 20.77 13.43 -1.58
CA SER A 59 21.40 14.20 -2.65
C SER A 59 20.84 13.88 -4.05
N ALA A 60 20.21 12.72 -4.23
CA ALA A 60 19.57 12.34 -5.48
C ALA A 60 18.17 12.97 -5.66
N LEU A 61 17.62 13.62 -4.63
CA LEU A 61 16.28 14.21 -4.68
C LEU A 61 16.34 15.66 -5.22
N PRO A 62 15.53 16.02 -6.23
CA PRO A 62 15.56 17.34 -6.87
C PRO A 62 15.14 18.46 -5.91
N GLY A 63 15.76 19.64 -5.99
CA GLY A 63 15.54 20.77 -5.07
C GLY A 63 14.08 21.12 -4.81
N ASN A 64 13.23 21.05 -5.83
CA ASN A 64 11.79 21.26 -5.75
C ASN A 64 11.06 20.11 -5.00
N SER A 65 10.21 20.48 -4.04
CA SER A 65 9.40 19.54 -3.27
C SER A 65 8.45 18.71 -4.12
N GLN A 66 7.80 19.30 -5.14
CA GLN A 66 6.86 18.55 -5.98
C GLN A 66 7.56 17.45 -6.78
N ASP A 67 8.71 17.76 -7.38
CA ASP A 67 9.49 16.81 -8.16
C ASP A 67 10.07 15.70 -7.27
N ALA A 68 10.47 16.03 -6.05
CA ALA A 68 10.97 15.05 -5.08
C ALA A 68 9.86 14.08 -4.65
N ILE A 69 8.65 14.58 -4.39
CA ILE A 69 7.49 13.74 -4.09
C ILE A 69 7.15 12.84 -5.28
N ALA A 70 7.15 13.38 -6.50
CA ALA A 70 6.87 12.62 -7.71
C ALA A 70 7.89 11.49 -7.92
N LEU A 71 9.18 11.75 -7.69
CA LEU A 71 10.26 10.77 -7.78
C LEU A 71 10.07 9.66 -6.73
N LEU A 72 9.88 10.03 -5.46
CA LEU A 72 9.66 9.07 -4.37
C LEU A 72 8.42 8.21 -4.60
N ARG A 73 7.33 8.83 -5.09
CA ARG A 73 6.11 8.10 -5.49
C ARG A 73 6.38 7.12 -6.61
N LYS A 74 7.09 7.53 -7.67
CA LYS A 74 7.46 6.66 -8.78
C LYS A 74 8.32 5.49 -8.31
N ALA A 75 9.33 5.76 -7.49
CA ALA A 75 10.21 4.73 -6.93
C ALA A 75 9.47 3.76 -6.00
N THR A 76 8.50 4.25 -5.22
CA THR A 76 7.69 3.38 -4.36
C THR A 76 6.74 2.51 -5.19
N LEU A 77 6.08 3.08 -6.20
CA LEU A 77 5.11 2.34 -7.02
C LEU A 77 5.80 1.29 -7.92
N SER A 78 7.02 1.52 -8.39
CA SER A 78 7.76 0.54 -9.20
C SER A 78 8.07 -0.76 -8.42
N LEU A 79 8.13 -0.71 -7.09
CA LEU A 79 8.28 -1.90 -6.23
C LEU A 79 7.05 -2.84 -6.26
N GLY A 80 5.94 -2.42 -6.87
CA GLY A 80 4.74 -3.23 -7.06
C GLY A 80 4.91 -4.42 -8.01
N GLY A 81 6.05 -4.52 -8.73
CA GLY A 81 6.36 -5.63 -9.63
C GLY A 81 5.42 -5.67 -10.84
N ARG A 82 5.02 -6.87 -11.28
CA ARG A 82 4.27 -7.11 -12.54
C ARG A 82 2.96 -6.33 -12.71
N HIS A 83 2.41 -5.78 -11.64
CA HIS A 83 1.15 -5.01 -11.68
C HIS A 83 1.35 -3.52 -11.43
N ALA A 84 2.55 -3.07 -11.07
CA ALA A 84 2.83 -1.66 -10.82
C ALA A 84 2.43 -0.79 -12.02
N PRO A 85 1.72 0.35 -11.80
CA PRO A 85 1.37 0.96 -10.51
C PRO A 85 0.04 0.46 -9.90
N THR A 86 -0.66 -0.44 -10.56
CA THR A 86 -1.99 -0.95 -10.18
C THR A 86 -1.86 -2.19 -9.29
N VAL A 87 -2.90 -2.52 -8.51
CA VAL A 87 -2.91 -3.73 -7.67
C VAL A 87 -3.86 -4.75 -8.30
N SER A 88 -3.38 -5.92 -8.67
CA SER A 88 -4.25 -7.02 -9.12
C SER A 88 -5.00 -7.61 -7.92
N LEU A 89 -6.32 -7.41 -7.89
CA LEU A 89 -7.20 -7.90 -6.83
C LEU A 89 -7.31 -9.43 -6.83
N LEU A 90 -7.22 -10.06 -8.01
CA LEU A 90 -7.28 -11.51 -8.17
C LEU A 90 -6.05 -12.20 -7.54
N GLN A 91 -4.85 -11.67 -7.80
CA GLN A 91 -3.62 -12.22 -7.22
C GLN A 91 -3.45 -11.91 -5.73
N ASN A 92 -4.12 -10.87 -5.22
CA ASN A 92 -4.16 -10.55 -3.79
C ASN A 92 -5.28 -11.28 -3.04
N THR A 93 -6.06 -12.13 -3.72
CA THR A 93 -7.09 -12.97 -3.10
C THR A 93 -6.51 -14.35 -2.81
N ARG A 94 -6.56 -14.80 -1.56
CA ARG A 94 -6.20 -16.19 -1.21
C ARG A 94 -7.14 -17.11 -1.98
N ILE A 95 -6.58 -18.08 -2.70
CA ILE A 95 -7.35 -19.24 -3.17
C ILE A 95 -7.91 -19.92 -1.91
N PRO A 96 -9.23 -20.11 -1.80
CA PRO A 96 -9.83 -20.77 -0.66
C PRO A 96 -9.21 -22.14 -0.43
N SER A 97 -9.10 -22.58 0.83
CA SER A 97 -8.48 -23.87 1.16
C SER A 97 -9.22 -25.07 0.57
N TRP A 98 -10.48 -24.92 0.16
CA TRP A 98 -11.26 -25.95 -0.54
C TRP A 98 -10.96 -26.05 -2.05
N ALA A 99 -10.23 -25.09 -2.61
CA ALA A 99 -9.84 -25.03 -4.02
C ALA A 99 -8.36 -25.36 -4.24
N ARG A 100 -7.69 -25.97 -3.25
CA ARG A 100 -6.31 -26.46 -3.32
C ARG A 100 -6.29 -27.97 -3.18
#